data_AF-A0A0P9E4P5-F1
#
_entry.id   AF-A0A0P9E4P5-F1
#
_cell.length_a   1.000
_cell.length_b   1.000
_cell.length_c   1.000
_cell.angle_alpha   90.00
_cell.angle_beta   90.00
_cell.angle_gamma   90.00
#
_symmetry.space_group_name_H-M   'P 1'
#
loop_
_entity.id
_entity.type
_entity.pdbx_description
1 polymer ?
#
loop_
_entity_poly.entity_id
_entity_poly.type
_entity_poly.pdbx_seq_one_letter_code
_entity_poly.pdbx_strand_id
1 'polypeptide(L)'
;MGKYGTMWTTKLEEAVISMKSIGSYIRKSMPDLEKPERPSPPPEPLYAQRRGSSNTARQLASAPAFVAQMQRSFGNRATIRYLTGSRQPHAHPPVQCKINLSPMIITLDGDFTECIAEYNALADDAPLSTKINTLSEMERACFHWFVHRQSDDLQEDPEAPHMRMLMDLLHDERQALVKQSVTGGNSTAEDGDLHLPIAGFEQLDEDSQRKVREMWDKLIQGSGSIRIVEEKGHGDFKLQMLTEFSRILESHFGRGLLERINESDKKIELSPFSVAKDVGVTAAASPVGDNKENAKLKRLSGQPKDRDKYKEIRLDGLTKQERISALNDMRRERPDQLGVVLILQGRPEQYYAFGEGTDVKVTMPSDVKESSFYYGNRLVDTAGKELIAPTFSTLTHELGHAFHMQQGTKTDNAGELMEWIDDQDNLEAWSNMEEYINIQGTENPFRNEYGLGERHGHENIPLLLMNKLQARLLEAVRWLDGNTDLDNEYKQEMDSEITNLSAFVYANWTDEHKLKQGKQQVGNLPLLLKQMYAEALERQRLDRIASDEESRGIRRSAPIAIPGSSETEQDSFRPGGPVESNMDRYAEQFERQKQQYNMRAKYYNKLGI
;
A
#
# COMPACT_ATOMS: atom_id res chain seq x y z
N MET A 1 -25.72 -48.43 48.14
CA MET A 1 -26.22 -47.05 48.36
C MET A 1 -26.08 -46.72 49.84
N GLY A 2 -25.15 -45.82 50.18
CA GLY A 2 -24.82 -45.34 51.53
C GLY A 2 -23.81 -44.20 51.39
N LYS A 3 -23.95 -43.06 52.06
CA LYS A 3 -23.89 -42.76 53.50
C LYS A 3 -22.47 -42.39 53.98
N TYR A 4 -22.32 -41.12 54.39
CA TYR A 4 -21.39 -40.58 55.41
C TYR A 4 -19.86 -40.59 55.19
N GLY A 5 -19.21 -39.57 55.78
CA GLY A 5 -17.79 -39.57 56.23
C GLY A 5 -16.95 -38.45 55.59
N THR A 6 -16.58 -37.36 56.29
CA THR A 6 -15.42 -37.20 57.22
C THR A 6 -14.07 -37.53 56.56
N MET A 7 -13.04 -36.67 56.53
CA MET A 7 -12.36 -35.91 57.62
C MET A 7 -11.71 -34.61 57.05
N TRP A 8 -11.71 -33.44 57.69
CA TRP A 8 -11.06 -32.97 58.95
C TRP A 8 -9.57 -32.57 58.86
N THR A 9 -9.29 -31.27 59.12
CA THR A 9 -8.09 -30.68 59.81
C THR A 9 -6.68 -30.83 59.15
N THR A 10 -5.66 -29.97 59.27
CA THR A 10 -5.33 -28.62 59.87
C THR A 10 -3.94 -28.19 59.29
N LYS A 11 -3.30 -27.02 59.47
CA LYS A 11 -3.44 -25.71 60.20
C LYS A 11 -2.68 -24.66 59.31
N LEU A 12 -3.01 -23.37 59.26
CA LEU A 12 -2.57 -22.23 60.11
C LEU A 12 -1.06 -22.14 60.47
N GLU A 13 -0.50 -20.97 60.12
CA GLU A 13 0.62 -20.23 60.75
C GLU A 13 2.05 -20.74 60.46
N GLU A 14 3.09 -19.90 60.30
CA GLU A 14 3.23 -18.46 60.59
C GLU A 14 4.30 -17.79 59.67
N ALA A 15 4.36 -16.45 59.65
CA ALA A 15 5.41 -15.69 58.95
C ALA A 15 6.69 -15.57 59.80
N VAL A 16 7.76 -14.94 59.25
CA VAL A 16 8.72 -13.99 59.89
C VAL A 16 10.20 -14.14 59.42
N ILE A 17 10.72 -13.05 58.82
CA ILE A 17 12.13 -12.58 58.72
C ILE A 17 13.18 -13.44 57.98
N SER A 18 13.82 -12.84 56.94
CA SER A 18 15.25 -12.47 56.99
C SER A 18 15.71 -11.56 55.83
N MET A 19 16.08 -10.32 56.13
CA MET A 19 16.93 -9.48 55.25
C MET A 19 18.41 -9.84 55.49
N LYS A 20 19.19 -10.00 54.40
CA LYS A 20 20.67 -9.88 54.22
C LYS A 20 21.08 -10.70 52.98
N SER A 21 22.07 -10.34 52.17
CA SER A 21 22.93 -9.15 52.10
C SER A 21 23.57 -9.08 50.70
N ILE A 22 23.72 -7.90 50.11
CA ILE A 22 24.53 -7.68 48.89
C ILE A 22 25.92 -7.15 49.32
N GLY A 23 27.00 -7.74 48.82
CA GLY A 23 28.33 -7.12 48.95
C GLY A 23 29.53 -8.04 48.64
N SER A 24 30.38 -7.61 47.69
CA SER A 24 31.71 -8.16 47.32
C SER A 24 31.71 -9.59 46.73
N TYR A 25 32.59 -10.01 45.82
CA TYR A 25 33.86 -9.48 45.26
C TYR A 25 33.78 -9.39 43.72
N ILE A 26 34.62 -8.62 43.01
CA ILE A 26 35.92 -9.04 42.44
C ILE A 26 36.74 -7.81 42.05
N ARG A 27 38.07 -7.85 42.24
CA ARG A 27 39.00 -6.79 41.78
C ARG A 27 40.37 -7.37 41.41
N LYS A 28 40.93 -6.91 40.27
CA LYS A 28 42.32 -7.13 39.76
C LYS A 28 42.61 -8.59 39.33
N SER A 29 43.25 -8.84 38.19
CA SER A 29 44.57 -8.32 37.79
C SER A 29 44.76 -8.14 36.26
N MET A 30 45.62 -7.18 35.88
CA MET A 30 46.38 -7.18 34.62
C MET A 30 47.76 -7.84 34.86
N PRO A 31 48.53 -8.17 33.81
CA PRO A 31 49.63 -7.26 33.46
C PRO A 31 49.90 -7.07 31.94
N ASP A 32 50.43 -5.88 31.63
CA ASP A 32 51.48 -5.51 30.65
C ASP A 32 51.72 -6.34 29.37
N LEU A 33 51.69 -5.69 28.19
CA LEU A 33 52.91 -5.19 27.50
C LEU A 33 52.62 -4.48 26.15
N GLU A 34 53.64 -3.73 25.69
CA GLU A 34 53.93 -3.30 24.30
C GLU A 34 53.05 -2.26 23.55
N LYS A 35 53.63 -1.05 23.45
CA LYS A 35 53.68 -0.21 22.23
C LYS A 35 54.97 -0.58 21.45
N PRO A 36 55.23 -0.14 20.19
CA PRO A 36 54.50 0.87 19.40
C PRO A 36 54.24 0.52 17.92
N GLU A 37 53.42 1.32 17.22
CA GLU A 37 53.73 1.71 15.83
C GLU A 37 53.08 3.05 15.43
N ARG A 38 53.64 3.70 14.41
CA ARG A 38 53.26 5.07 13.97
C ARG A 38 52.25 5.02 12.82
N PRO A 39 51.19 5.85 12.82
CA PRO A 39 50.50 6.20 11.58
C PRO A 39 51.27 7.29 10.82
N SER A 40 51.39 7.12 9.50
CA SER A 40 51.93 8.11 8.55
C SER A 40 51.00 9.34 8.41
N PRO A 41 51.52 10.51 8.00
CA PRO A 41 50.71 11.73 7.87
C PRO A 41 49.74 11.68 6.68
N PRO A 42 48.64 12.47 6.72
CA PRO A 42 47.71 12.60 5.60
C PRO A 42 48.30 13.44 4.46
N PRO A 43 47.91 13.21 3.19
CA PRO A 43 48.19 14.14 2.11
C PRO A 43 47.30 15.40 2.20
N GLU A 44 47.93 16.56 1.97
CA GLU A 44 47.29 17.88 1.92
C GLU A 44 46.47 18.13 0.62
N PRO A 45 45.62 19.18 0.57
CA PRO A 45 44.51 19.24 -0.37
C PRO A 45 44.86 19.83 -1.74
N LEU A 46 44.17 19.35 -2.78
CA LEU A 46 44.10 20.04 -4.07
C LEU A 46 42.93 21.03 -4.13
N TYR A 47 43.20 22.18 -4.74
CA TYR A 47 42.31 23.33 -4.79
C TYR A 47 41.12 23.17 -5.75
N ALA A 48 40.01 23.78 -5.34
CA ALA A 48 39.01 24.46 -6.18
C ALA A 48 38.30 23.70 -7.32
N GLN A 49 37.00 23.46 -7.13
CA GLN A 49 35.99 24.01 -8.05
C GLN A 49 34.69 24.36 -7.32
N ARG A 50 34.26 25.63 -7.44
CA ARG A 50 32.97 26.10 -6.93
C ARG A 50 31.86 25.76 -7.94
N ARG A 51 30.80 25.07 -7.50
CA ARG A 51 29.44 25.30 -8.00
C ARG A 51 28.52 25.50 -6.80
N GLY A 52 27.91 26.68 -6.70
CA GLY A 52 27.00 27.01 -5.62
C GLY A 52 25.64 26.34 -5.82
N SER A 53 25.24 25.52 -4.85
CA SER A 53 23.84 25.08 -4.71
C SER A 53 23.01 26.24 -4.16
N SER A 54 22.00 26.69 -4.90
CA SER A 54 21.04 27.71 -4.48
C SER A 54 20.09 27.23 -3.36
N ASN A 55 20.01 25.92 -3.12
CA ASN A 55 19.11 25.32 -2.13
C ASN A 55 19.64 25.45 -0.69
N THR A 56 20.95 25.33 -0.48
CA THR A 56 21.54 25.41 0.87
C THR A 56 21.40 26.82 1.47
N ALA A 57 21.46 27.86 0.64
CA ALA A 57 21.21 29.24 1.05
C ALA A 57 19.75 29.48 1.45
N ARG A 58 18.77 28.85 0.77
CA ARG A 58 17.35 28.93 1.15
C ARG A 58 17.05 28.21 2.48
N GLN A 59 17.67 27.07 2.74
CA GLN A 59 17.51 26.34 4.01
C GLN A 59 18.14 27.09 5.20
N LEU A 60 19.28 27.75 5.01
CA LEU A 60 19.89 28.57 6.06
C LEU A 60 19.11 29.87 6.34
N ALA A 61 18.40 30.41 5.33
CA ALA A 61 17.56 31.60 5.49
C ALA A 61 16.26 31.36 6.28
N SER A 62 15.73 30.12 6.34
CA SER A 62 14.49 29.80 7.06
C SER A 62 14.71 29.40 8.53
N ALA A 63 15.92 28.95 8.90
CA ALA A 63 16.23 28.53 10.27
C ALA A 63 15.96 29.61 11.35
N PRO A 64 16.28 30.91 11.16
CA PRO A 64 15.94 31.93 12.15
C PRO A 64 14.43 32.12 12.34
N ALA A 65 13.63 31.99 11.27
CA ALA A 65 12.18 32.10 11.34
C ALA A 65 11.57 30.92 12.11
N PHE A 66 12.04 29.69 11.86
CA PHE A 66 11.64 28.49 12.58
C PHE A 66 11.99 28.56 14.08
N VAL A 67 13.22 28.98 14.41
CA VAL A 67 13.66 29.18 15.80
C VAL A 67 12.81 30.26 16.49
N ALA A 68 12.52 31.39 15.81
CA ALA A 68 11.66 32.44 16.35
C ALA A 68 10.18 32.04 16.49
N GLN A 69 9.70 31.05 15.70
CA GLN A 69 8.37 30.47 15.85
C GLN A 69 8.32 29.51 17.05
N MET A 70 9.33 28.64 17.22
CA MET A 70 9.45 27.79 18.39
C MET A 70 9.59 28.61 19.69
N GLN A 71 10.46 29.62 19.71
CA GLN A 71 10.63 30.51 20.85
C GLN A 71 9.33 31.25 21.22
N ARG A 72 8.51 31.66 20.23
CA ARG A 72 7.18 32.21 20.49
C ARG A 72 6.20 31.17 21.03
N SER A 73 6.20 29.94 20.51
CA SER A 73 5.36 28.84 21.03
C SER A 73 5.69 28.50 22.49
N PHE A 74 6.97 28.26 22.80
CA PHE A 74 7.42 27.96 24.16
C PHE A 74 7.29 29.17 25.10
N GLY A 75 7.60 30.38 24.63
CA GLY A 75 7.42 31.62 25.37
C GLY A 75 5.95 31.88 25.74
N ASN A 76 5.03 31.75 24.78
CA ASN A 76 3.60 31.89 25.05
C ASN A 76 3.10 30.83 26.04
N ARG A 77 3.52 29.56 25.90
CA ARG A 77 3.18 28.50 26.87
C ARG A 77 3.74 28.76 28.27
N ALA A 78 4.96 29.30 28.39
CA ALA A 78 5.56 29.67 29.67
C ALA A 78 4.86 30.88 30.31
N THR A 79 4.56 31.92 29.53
CA THR A 79 3.82 33.11 29.98
C THR A 79 2.40 32.77 30.41
N ILE A 80 1.68 31.92 29.66
CA ILE A 80 0.36 31.43 30.06
C ILE A 80 0.45 30.70 31.41
N ARG A 81 1.38 29.75 31.58
CA ARG A 81 1.58 29.04 32.87
C ARG A 81 1.91 29.97 34.03
N TYR A 82 2.70 31.02 33.80
CA TYR A 82 3.04 32.01 34.81
C TYR A 82 1.82 32.87 35.20
N LEU A 83 1.03 33.31 34.21
CA LEU A 83 -0.15 34.15 34.41
C LEU A 83 -1.35 33.39 35.01
N THR A 84 -1.50 32.09 34.75
CA THR A 84 -2.60 31.28 35.29
C THR A 84 -2.32 30.70 36.68
N GLY A 85 -1.09 30.79 37.19
CA GLY A 85 -0.73 30.31 38.53
C GLY A 85 -0.93 28.80 38.77
N SER A 86 -1.10 28.01 37.71
CA SER A 86 -1.56 26.63 37.80
C SER A 86 -0.47 25.67 38.31
N ARG A 87 -0.49 25.36 39.61
CA ARG A 87 0.01 24.06 40.10
C ARG A 87 -0.88 22.96 39.51
N GLN A 88 -0.29 21.95 38.87
CA GLN A 88 -1.05 20.79 38.42
C GLN A 88 -1.54 19.97 39.63
N PRO A 89 -2.85 19.72 39.79
CA PRO A 89 -3.28 18.41 40.23
C PRO A 89 -2.88 17.39 39.15
N HIS A 90 -2.54 16.15 39.53
CA HIS A 90 -2.19 15.08 38.58
C HIS A 90 -3.38 14.53 37.77
N ALA A 91 -4.46 15.30 37.64
CA ALA A 91 -5.48 15.04 36.64
C ALA A 91 -4.86 15.24 35.25
N HIS A 92 -4.62 14.13 34.55
CA HIS A 92 -4.42 14.17 33.11
C HIS A 92 -5.62 14.91 32.51
N PRO A 93 -5.43 15.91 31.63
CA PRO A 93 -6.57 16.57 30.99
C PRO A 93 -7.39 15.50 30.26
N PRO A 94 -8.73 15.54 30.33
CA PRO A 94 -9.55 14.61 29.56
C PRO A 94 -9.14 14.72 28.10
N VAL A 95 -8.89 13.57 27.47
CA VAL A 95 -8.52 13.49 26.06
C VAL A 95 -9.79 13.69 25.25
N GLN A 96 -10.22 14.96 25.15
CA GLN A 96 -11.36 15.36 24.36
C GLN A 96 -10.88 15.77 22.96
N CYS A 97 -10.55 14.76 22.16
CA CYS A 97 -10.29 14.94 20.74
C CYS A 97 -11.63 15.00 19.99
N LYS A 98 -12.31 16.16 20.08
CA LYS A 98 -13.53 16.38 19.28
C LYS A 98 -13.22 16.26 17.80
N ILE A 99 -13.97 15.42 17.08
CA ILE A 99 -13.88 15.30 15.62
C ILE A 99 -14.36 16.61 15.02
N ASN A 100 -13.43 17.50 14.68
CA ASN A 100 -13.72 18.88 14.30
C ASN A 100 -13.99 19.01 12.80
N LEU A 101 -15.26 18.90 12.43
CA LEU A 101 -15.75 19.04 11.05
C LEU A 101 -15.83 20.49 10.53
N SER A 102 -15.28 21.51 11.21
CA SER A 102 -15.42 22.92 10.80
C SER A 102 -15.15 23.22 9.30
N PRO A 103 -14.26 22.51 8.57
CA PRO A 103 -14.09 22.68 7.12
C PRO A 103 -14.87 21.66 6.23
N MET A 104 -15.60 20.70 6.80
CA MET A 104 -16.26 19.59 6.08
C MET A 104 -17.80 19.63 6.06
N ILE A 105 -18.46 20.35 6.99
CA ILE A 105 -19.93 20.30 7.24
C ILE A 105 -20.79 20.57 5.98
N ILE A 106 -20.22 21.14 4.91
CA ILE A 106 -20.95 21.51 3.68
C ILE A 106 -20.98 20.37 2.64
N THR A 107 -20.14 19.34 2.77
CA THR A 107 -19.92 18.33 1.70
C THR A 107 -20.03 16.86 2.13
N LEU A 108 -20.23 16.57 3.42
CA LEU A 108 -20.51 15.20 3.88
C LEU A 108 -22.01 14.90 3.79
N ASP A 109 -22.35 13.62 3.65
CA ASP A 109 -23.74 13.15 3.75
C ASP A 109 -24.35 13.49 5.13
N GLY A 110 -25.68 13.57 5.18
CA GLY A 110 -26.43 13.85 6.41
C GLY A 110 -26.09 12.83 7.51
N ASP A 111 -26.06 11.56 7.14
CA ASP A 111 -25.79 10.43 8.02
C ASP A 111 -24.43 10.56 8.73
N PHE A 112 -23.35 10.92 8.01
CA PHE A 112 -22.04 11.16 8.64
C PHE A 112 -22.06 12.36 9.60
N THR A 113 -22.80 13.41 9.25
CA THR A 113 -22.91 14.61 10.08
C THR A 113 -23.66 14.30 11.38
N GLU A 114 -24.69 13.47 11.33
CA GLU A 114 -25.44 13.00 12.50
C GLU A 114 -24.59 12.09 13.38
N CYS A 115 -23.98 11.02 12.85
CA CYS A 115 -23.12 10.12 13.62
C CYS A 115 -21.94 10.85 14.31
N ILE A 116 -21.33 11.83 13.64
CA ILE A 116 -20.24 12.62 14.23
C ILE A 116 -20.75 13.64 15.25
N ALA A 117 -21.99 14.13 15.12
CA ALA A 117 -22.63 14.93 16.17
C ALA A 117 -22.96 14.07 17.40
N GLU A 118 -23.45 12.85 17.22
CA GLU A 118 -23.68 11.87 18.29
C GLU A 118 -22.37 11.51 19.00
N TYR A 119 -21.30 11.19 18.28
CA TYR A 119 -19.98 10.93 18.85
C TYR A 119 -19.46 12.12 19.67
N ASN A 120 -19.54 13.34 19.12
CA ASN A 120 -19.12 14.56 19.82
C ASN A 120 -20.05 14.96 20.98
N ALA A 121 -21.25 14.37 21.08
CA ALA A 121 -22.18 14.53 22.19
C ALA A 121 -21.99 13.49 23.30
N LEU A 122 -21.19 12.43 23.08
CA LEU A 122 -20.76 11.53 24.14
C LEU A 122 -20.04 12.35 25.23
N ALA A 123 -20.40 12.09 26.48
CA ALA A 123 -19.80 12.78 27.62
C ALA A 123 -18.31 12.44 27.76
N ASP A 124 -17.54 13.35 28.37
CA ASP A 124 -16.09 13.16 28.56
C ASP A 124 -15.78 11.90 29.38
N ASP A 125 -16.69 11.53 30.30
CA ASP A 125 -16.68 10.34 31.15
C ASP A 125 -17.43 9.13 30.57
N ALA A 126 -17.94 9.20 29.33
CA ALA A 126 -18.56 8.04 28.68
C ALA A 126 -17.57 6.86 28.58
N PRO A 127 -18.02 5.60 28.77
CA PRO A 127 -17.14 4.44 28.78
C PRO A 127 -16.30 4.30 27.51
N LEU A 128 -15.06 3.83 27.67
CA LEU A 128 -14.15 3.62 26.55
C LEU A 128 -14.72 2.64 25.51
N SER A 129 -15.46 1.62 25.96
CA SER A 129 -16.15 0.68 25.07
C SER A 129 -17.26 1.36 24.26
N THR A 130 -18.04 2.28 24.85
CA THR A 130 -19.02 3.09 24.10
C THR A 130 -18.32 3.93 23.03
N LYS A 131 -17.25 4.65 23.38
CA LYS A 131 -16.51 5.50 22.44
C LYS A 131 -15.90 4.68 21.29
N ILE A 132 -15.21 3.56 21.58
CA ILE A 132 -14.57 2.76 20.53
C ILE A 132 -15.59 2.05 19.62
N ASN A 133 -16.75 1.62 20.15
CA ASN A 133 -17.82 1.04 19.34
C ASN A 133 -18.38 2.07 18.33
N THR A 134 -18.79 3.25 18.80
CA THR A 134 -19.30 4.33 17.93
C THR A 134 -18.24 4.78 16.91
N LEU A 135 -16.95 4.78 17.29
CA LEU A 135 -15.86 5.11 16.38
C LEU A 135 -15.67 4.04 15.28
N SER A 136 -15.74 2.75 15.61
CA SER A 136 -15.66 1.65 14.63
C SER A 136 -16.85 1.67 13.67
N GLU A 137 -18.06 2.01 14.14
CA GLU A 137 -19.23 2.18 13.28
C GLU A 137 -19.03 3.31 12.24
N MET A 138 -18.50 4.47 12.65
CA MET A 138 -18.15 5.56 11.73
C MET A 138 -17.02 5.19 10.76
N GLU A 139 -15.99 4.47 11.21
CA GLU A 139 -14.92 3.96 10.34
C GLU A 139 -15.47 3.00 9.28
N ARG A 140 -16.30 2.02 9.67
CA ARG A 140 -16.96 1.07 8.75
C ARG A 140 -17.88 1.77 7.76
N ALA A 141 -18.68 2.74 8.20
CA ALA A 141 -19.51 3.56 7.31
C ALA A 141 -18.63 4.30 6.28
N CYS A 142 -17.51 4.88 6.72
CA CYS A 142 -16.55 5.56 5.85
C CYS A 142 -15.94 4.59 4.81
N PHE A 143 -15.56 3.38 5.21
CA PHE A 143 -15.04 2.35 4.30
C PHE A 143 -16.10 1.90 3.28
N HIS A 144 -17.33 1.66 3.74
CA HIS A 144 -18.45 1.33 2.86
C HIS A 144 -18.74 2.43 1.85
N TRP A 145 -18.63 3.71 2.20
CA TRP A 145 -18.78 4.82 1.25
C TRP A 145 -17.80 4.70 0.08
N PHE A 146 -16.51 4.43 0.35
CA PHE A 146 -15.51 4.25 -0.70
C PHE A 146 -15.83 3.07 -1.62
N VAL A 147 -16.28 1.94 -1.05
CA VAL A 147 -16.64 0.74 -1.82
C VAL A 147 -17.85 0.99 -2.71
N HIS A 148 -18.91 1.61 -2.17
CA HIS A 148 -20.11 1.95 -2.94
C HIS A 148 -19.84 2.99 -4.03
N ARG A 149 -18.86 3.88 -3.84
CA ARG A 149 -18.56 4.93 -4.80
C ARG A 149 -18.00 4.42 -6.13
N GLN A 150 -17.33 3.26 -6.14
CA GLN A 150 -16.87 2.57 -7.37
C GLN A 150 -16.11 3.49 -8.35
N SER A 151 -15.32 4.44 -7.82
CA SER A 151 -14.60 5.42 -8.64
C SER A 151 -13.35 4.82 -9.26
N ASP A 152 -13.07 5.15 -10.52
CA ASP A 152 -11.78 4.84 -11.14
C ASP A 152 -10.64 5.66 -10.48
N ASP A 153 -10.87 6.91 -10.05
CA ASP A 153 -9.88 7.73 -9.33
C ASP A 153 -10.51 8.46 -8.14
N LEU A 154 -10.11 8.11 -6.92
CA LEU A 154 -10.49 8.84 -5.72
C LEU A 154 -9.76 10.19 -5.59
N GLN A 155 -8.90 10.58 -6.55
CA GLN A 155 -8.40 11.96 -6.71
C GLN A 155 -9.29 12.83 -7.61
N GLU A 156 -10.05 12.23 -8.52
CA GLU A 156 -10.91 12.97 -9.47
C GLU A 156 -12.36 13.04 -8.99
N ASP A 157 -12.71 12.21 -8.00
CA ASP A 157 -13.94 12.34 -7.23
C ASP A 157 -13.92 13.59 -6.32
N PRO A 158 -14.98 14.42 -6.32
CA PRO A 158 -15.00 15.68 -5.55
C PRO A 158 -15.25 15.50 -4.04
N GLU A 159 -15.82 14.37 -3.61
CA GLU A 159 -16.17 14.10 -2.21
C GLU A 159 -15.08 13.27 -1.50
N ALA A 160 -14.38 12.40 -2.24
CA ALA A 160 -13.35 11.52 -1.72
C ALA A 160 -12.21 12.23 -0.95
N PRO A 161 -11.74 13.46 -1.28
CA PRO A 161 -10.78 14.18 -0.46
C PRO A 161 -11.31 14.52 0.94
N HIS A 162 -12.60 14.82 1.08
CA HIS A 162 -13.24 15.06 2.37
C HIS A 162 -13.36 13.77 3.17
N MET A 163 -13.78 12.68 2.53
CA MET A 163 -13.87 11.36 3.15
C MET A 163 -12.51 10.81 3.58
N ARG A 164 -11.46 11.02 2.77
CA ARG A 164 -10.07 10.67 3.13
C ARG A 164 -9.59 11.47 4.35
N MET A 165 -9.91 12.75 4.41
CA MET A 165 -9.58 13.59 5.58
C MET A 165 -10.42 13.21 6.82
N LEU A 166 -11.63 12.63 6.65
CA LEU A 166 -12.41 12.05 7.75
C LEU A 166 -11.76 10.76 8.28
N MET A 167 -11.25 9.88 7.42
CA MET A 167 -10.48 8.69 7.85
C MET A 167 -9.29 9.07 8.73
N ASP A 168 -8.56 10.14 8.39
CA ASP A 168 -7.47 10.67 9.21
C ASP A 168 -7.94 11.10 10.60
N LEU A 169 -9.06 11.83 10.69
CA LEU A 169 -9.62 12.26 11.98
C LEU A 169 -10.10 11.09 12.84
N LEU A 170 -10.72 10.08 12.22
CA LEU A 170 -11.16 8.86 12.91
C LEU A 170 -9.96 8.04 13.40
N HIS A 171 -8.88 7.95 12.60
CA HIS A 171 -7.65 7.29 13.01
C HIS A 171 -6.92 8.04 14.15
N ASP A 172 -6.77 9.37 14.03
CA ASP A 172 -6.16 10.21 15.08
C ASP A 172 -6.96 10.07 16.40
N GLU A 173 -8.29 9.98 16.34
CA GLU A 173 -9.17 9.73 17.49
C GLU A 173 -8.96 8.33 18.08
N ARG A 174 -8.92 7.29 17.23
CA ARG A 174 -8.67 5.92 17.68
C ARG A 174 -7.32 5.79 18.38
N GLN A 175 -6.29 6.43 17.82
CA GLN A 175 -4.95 6.47 18.43
C GLN A 175 -4.99 7.14 19.81
N ALA A 176 -5.81 8.19 19.98
CA ALA A 176 -6.00 8.87 21.27
C ALA A 176 -6.70 7.96 22.30
N LEU A 177 -7.74 7.23 21.92
CA LEU A 177 -8.42 6.24 22.78
C LEU A 177 -7.50 5.06 23.16
N VAL A 178 -6.74 4.53 22.20
CA VAL A 178 -5.73 3.49 22.45
C VAL A 178 -4.65 4.00 23.41
N LYS A 179 -4.21 5.26 23.25
CA LYS A 179 -3.26 5.92 24.17
C LYS A 179 -3.82 6.03 25.58
N GLN A 180 -5.10 6.40 25.74
CA GLN A 180 -5.77 6.45 27.04
C GLN A 180 -5.76 5.07 27.74
N SER A 181 -6.12 4.01 27.01
CA SER A 181 -6.10 2.64 27.52
C SER A 181 -4.70 2.19 27.93
N VAL A 182 -3.71 2.31 27.04
CA VAL A 182 -2.32 1.85 27.25
C VAL A 182 -1.60 2.62 28.37
N THR A 183 -1.93 3.90 28.57
CA THR A 183 -1.28 4.74 29.59
C THR A 183 -1.98 4.73 30.96
N GLY A 184 -3.09 3.99 31.10
CA GLY A 184 -3.81 3.86 32.38
C GLY A 184 -4.54 5.12 32.80
N GLY A 185 -5.17 5.82 31.85
CA GLY A 185 -5.90 7.07 32.10
C GLY A 185 -7.11 6.90 33.03
N ASN A 186 -6.91 7.14 34.33
CA ASN A 186 -7.93 7.24 35.39
C ASN A 186 -8.70 5.96 35.77
N SER A 187 -8.13 4.76 35.64
CA SER A 187 -8.65 3.61 36.38
C SER A 187 -8.27 3.69 37.87
N THR A 188 -9.18 4.20 38.70
CA THR A 188 -9.17 3.88 40.14
C THR A 188 -9.29 2.37 40.27
N ALA A 189 -8.26 1.73 40.82
CA ALA A 189 -7.89 0.33 40.57
C ALA A 189 -8.79 -0.74 41.23
N GLU A 190 -10.09 -0.47 41.40
CA GLU A 190 -11.06 -1.41 41.99
C GLU A 190 -11.97 -2.07 40.93
N ASP A 191 -12.23 -1.42 39.79
CA ASP A 191 -12.84 -2.10 38.63
C ASP A 191 -11.75 -2.76 37.77
N GLY A 192 -11.59 -4.07 37.96
CA GLY A 192 -10.62 -4.91 37.26
C GLY A 192 -10.93 -5.18 35.79
N ASP A 193 -12.05 -4.69 35.27
CA ASP A 193 -12.38 -4.74 33.84
C ASP A 193 -11.65 -3.62 33.09
N LEU A 194 -10.39 -3.91 32.72
CA LEU A 194 -9.61 -3.09 31.82
C LEU A 194 -10.31 -3.04 30.45
N HIS A 195 -11.08 -1.98 30.19
CA HIS A 195 -11.73 -1.77 28.90
C HIS A 195 -10.67 -1.74 27.80
N LEU A 196 -10.69 -2.74 26.91
CA LEU A 196 -9.81 -2.79 25.76
C LEU A 196 -10.30 -1.80 24.70
N PRO A 197 -9.40 -1.14 23.95
CA PRO A 197 -9.76 -0.22 22.88
C PRO A 197 -10.07 -1.00 21.59
N ILE A 198 -11.00 -1.96 21.68
CA ILE A 198 -11.39 -2.91 20.64
C ILE A 198 -12.91 -2.90 20.57
N ALA A 199 -13.49 -2.47 19.46
CA ALA A 199 -14.95 -2.52 19.30
C ALA A 199 -15.48 -3.96 19.26
N GLY A 200 -16.70 -4.14 19.75
CA GLY A 200 -17.34 -5.46 19.83
C GLY A 200 -16.81 -6.37 20.95
N PHE A 201 -15.87 -5.92 21.79
CA PHE A 201 -15.22 -6.76 22.80
C PHE A 201 -16.21 -7.34 23.84
N GLU A 202 -17.14 -6.53 24.34
CA GLU A 202 -18.13 -6.94 25.35
C GLU A 202 -19.16 -7.94 24.79
N GLN A 203 -19.29 -8.02 23.47
CA GLN A 203 -20.17 -8.93 22.73
C GLN A 203 -19.51 -10.29 22.42
N LEU A 204 -18.21 -10.44 22.66
CA LEU A 204 -17.50 -11.72 22.56
C LEU A 204 -17.86 -12.64 23.73
N ASP A 205 -17.77 -13.95 23.54
CA ASP A 205 -17.87 -14.94 24.62
C ASP A 205 -16.65 -14.88 25.58
N GLU A 206 -16.78 -15.46 26.77
CA GLU A 206 -15.74 -15.40 27.82
C GLU A 206 -14.37 -16.00 27.42
N ASP A 207 -14.32 -17.00 26.53
CA ASP A 207 -13.05 -17.56 26.03
C ASP A 207 -12.41 -16.60 25.02
N SER A 208 -13.20 -16.09 24.07
CA SER A 208 -12.77 -15.07 23.12
C SER A 208 -12.30 -13.79 23.82
N GLN A 209 -13.03 -13.30 24.83
CA GLN A 209 -12.64 -12.14 25.63
C GLN A 209 -11.29 -12.36 26.33
N ARG A 210 -11.09 -13.53 26.95
CA ARG A 210 -9.83 -13.91 27.61
C ARG A 210 -8.66 -13.96 26.61
N LYS A 211 -8.85 -14.61 25.46
CA LYS A 211 -7.82 -14.70 24.41
C LYS A 211 -7.43 -13.34 23.87
N VAL A 212 -8.40 -12.46 23.62
CA VAL A 212 -8.15 -11.08 23.15
C VAL A 212 -7.41 -10.25 24.21
N ARG A 213 -7.78 -10.36 25.49
CA ARG A 213 -7.02 -9.75 26.61
C ARG A 213 -5.57 -10.23 26.62
N GLU A 214 -5.35 -11.55 26.54
CA GLU A 214 -4.00 -12.14 26.53
C GLU A 214 -3.16 -11.69 25.32
N MET A 215 -3.75 -11.65 24.12
CA MET A 215 -3.08 -11.14 22.92
C MET A 215 -2.73 -9.65 23.04
N TRP A 216 -3.65 -8.83 23.54
CA TRP A 216 -3.45 -7.40 23.74
C TRP A 216 -2.34 -7.10 24.77
N ASP A 217 -2.35 -7.81 25.90
CA ASP A 217 -1.31 -7.71 26.93
C ASP A 217 0.07 -8.12 26.38
N LYS A 218 0.14 -9.21 25.60
CA LYS A 218 1.37 -9.66 24.91
C LYS A 218 1.90 -8.62 23.93
N LEU A 219 1.04 -7.92 23.20
CA LEU A 219 1.40 -6.83 22.28
C LEU A 219 1.91 -5.58 23.03
N ILE A 220 1.24 -5.16 24.10
CA ILE A 220 1.68 -4.04 24.95
C ILE A 220 3.04 -4.34 25.58
N GLN A 221 3.21 -5.54 26.14
CA GLN A 221 4.44 -5.96 26.81
C GLN A 221 5.58 -6.28 25.84
N GLY A 222 5.26 -6.64 24.59
CA GLY A 222 6.23 -7.19 23.62
C GLY A 222 6.72 -8.59 24.02
N SER A 223 5.89 -9.37 24.72
CA SER A 223 6.20 -10.70 25.27
C SER A 223 5.65 -11.86 24.42
N GLY A 224 4.79 -11.57 23.42
CA GLY A 224 4.23 -12.56 22.50
C GLY A 224 5.18 -13.01 21.39
N SER A 225 4.63 -13.51 20.29
CA SER A 225 5.41 -13.78 19.06
C SER A 225 5.57 -12.55 18.17
N ILE A 226 4.70 -11.55 18.31
CA ILE A 226 4.86 -10.23 17.68
C ILE A 226 5.57 -9.27 18.65
N ARG A 227 6.59 -8.56 18.14
CA ARG A 227 7.33 -7.52 18.86
C ARG A 227 7.39 -6.24 18.03
N ILE A 228 6.90 -5.13 18.57
CA ILE A 228 7.01 -3.81 17.94
C ILE A 228 8.30 -3.12 18.42
N VAL A 229 9.16 -2.73 17.47
CA VAL A 229 10.43 -2.06 17.73
C VAL A 229 10.31 -0.56 17.45
N GLU A 230 10.52 0.25 18.49
CA GLU A 230 10.57 1.71 18.39
C GLU A 230 11.99 2.15 17.97
N GLU A 231 12.14 2.72 16.77
CA GLU A 231 13.41 3.25 16.28
C GLU A 231 13.52 4.78 16.47
N LYS A 232 14.74 5.28 16.69
CA LYS A 232 14.99 6.70 16.96
C LYS A 232 14.63 7.55 15.74
N GLY A 233 13.63 8.41 15.89
CA GLY A 233 13.17 9.32 14.83
C GLY A 233 11.86 8.90 14.14
N HIS A 234 11.24 7.83 14.64
CA HIS A 234 9.93 7.28 14.24
C HIS A 234 9.00 7.24 15.48
N GLY A 235 8.93 8.36 16.20
CA GLY A 235 8.27 8.41 17.51
C GLY A 235 6.77 8.14 17.45
N ASP A 236 6.25 7.48 18.49
CA ASP A 236 4.88 6.98 18.61
C ASP A 236 4.55 5.80 17.64
N PHE A 237 5.52 5.21 16.93
CA PHE A 237 5.29 4.05 16.05
C PHE A 237 4.69 2.86 16.80
N LYS A 238 5.15 2.56 18.03
CA LYS A 238 4.52 1.53 18.87
C LYS A 238 3.04 1.81 19.14
N LEU A 239 2.66 3.07 19.35
CA LEU A 239 1.27 3.46 19.57
C LEU A 239 0.44 3.34 18.30
N GLN A 240 0.99 3.73 17.14
CA GLN A 240 0.37 3.54 15.83
C GLN A 240 0.11 2.04 15.57
N MET A 241 1.11 1.17 15.73
CA MET A 241 0.93 -0.28 15.52
C MET A 241 -0.07 -0.89 16.52
N LEU A 242 -0.08 -0.46 17.79
CA LEU A 242 -1.13 -0.86 18.74
C LEU A 242 -2.53 -0.38 18.31
N THR A 243 -2.63 0.74 17.59
CA THR A 243 -3.89 1.26 17.03
C THR A 243 -4.37 0.38 15.88
N GLU A 244 -3.47 -0.06 14.99
CA GLU A 244 -3.83 -1.02 13.94
C GLU A 244 -4.20 -2.40 14.51
N PHE A 245 -3.48 -2.90 15.53
CA PHE A 245 -3.86 -4.14 16.21
C PHE A 245 -5.20 -4.04 16.95
N SER A 246 -5.52 -2.86 17.51
CA SER A 246 -6.82 -2.55 18.11
C SER A 246 -7.94 -2.75 17.10
N ARG A 247 -7.76 -2.29 15.85
CA ARG A 247 -8.65 -2.61 14.74
C ARG A 247 -8.62 -4.11 14.44
N ILE A 248 -7.48 -4.71 14.09
CA ILE A 248 -7.39 -6.14 13.68
C ILE A 248 -8.13 -7.08 14.64
N LEU A 249 -8.07 -6.86 15.96
CA LEU A 249 -8.74 -7.67 16.97
C LEU A 249 -10.27 -7.55 17.02
N GLU A 250 -10.89 -6.54 16.38
CA GLU A 250 -12.35 -6.45 16.21
C GLU A 250 -12.88 -7.53 15.24
N SER A 251 -12.06 -7.95 14.29
CA SER A 251 -12.37 -8.97 13.28
C SER A 251 -12.18 -10.39 13.82
N HIS A 252 -13.11 -11.28 13.47
CA HIS A 252 -12.99 -12.71 13.75
C HIS A 252 -11.80 -13.32 12.97
N PHE A 253 -11.68 -13.02 11.68
CA PHE A 253 -10.50 -13.42 10.90
C PHE A 253 -9.19 -12.89 11.50
N GLY A 254 -9.15 -11.60 11.87
CA GLY A 254 -7.99 -10.95 12.48
C GLY A 254 -7.56 -11.58 13.80
N ARG A 255 -8.50 -11.85 14.72
CA ARG A 255 -8.21 -12.64 15.94
C ARG A 255 -7.63 -14.00 15.61
N GLY A 256 -8.26 -14.75 14.69
CA GLY A 256 -7.79 -16.07 14.27
C GLY A 256 -6.37 -16.06 13.67
N LEU A 257 -6.00 -15.02 12.91
CA LEU A 257 -4.63 -14.85 12.40
C LEU A 257 -3.62 -14.60 13.53
N LEU A 258 -3.95 -13.73 14.48
CA LEU A 258 -3.07 -13.39 15.60
C LEU A 258 -2.92 -14.55 16.60
N GLU A 259 -3.96 -15.37 16.80
CA GLU A 259 -3.86 -16.61 17.56
C GLU A 259 -2.84 -17.55 16.91
N ARG A 260 -2.99 -17.85 15.62
CA ARG A 260 -2.07 -18.73 14.86
C ARG A 260 -0.62 -18.23 14.83
N ILE A 261 -0.41 -16.92 14.77
CA ILE A 261 0.94 -16.31 14.86
C ILE A 261 1.56 -16.51 16.25
N ASN A 262 0.75 -16.47 17.31
CA ASN A 262 1.21 -16.69 18.70
C ASN A 262 1.36 -18.17 19.08
N GLU A 263 0.85 -19.11 18.28
CA GLU A 263 1.15 -20.55 18.40
C GLU A 263 2.58 -20.89 17.95
N SER A 264 3.21 -20.04 17.13
CA SER A 264 4.58 -20.24 16.64
C SER A 264 5.65 -19.87 17.68
N ASP A 265 6.73 -20.65 17.73
CA ASP A 265 7.94 -20.32 18.50
C ASP A 265 8.75 -19.17 17.85
N LYS A 266 8.57 -18.97 16.55
CA LYS A 266 9.23 -17.93 15.74
C LYS A 266 8.68 -16.54 16.05
N LYS A 267 9.52 -15.52 15.89
CA LYS A 267 9.18 -14.12 16.19
C LYS A 267 8.94 -13.28 14.94
N ILE A 268 8.00 -12.35 15.04
CA ILE A 268 7.75 -11.28 14.07
C ILE A 268 8.21 -9.97 14.70
N GLU A 269 9.20 -9.33 14.10
CA GLU A 269 9.66 -7.99 14.46
C GLU A 269 9.01 -6.95 13.54
N LEU A 270 8.17 -6.08 14.10
CA LEU A 270 7.63 -4.91 13.41
C LEU A 270 8.57 -3.73 13.57
N SER A 271 9.09 -3.20 12.46
CA SER A 271 9.96 -2.02 12.45
C SER A 271 9.38 -0.89 11.60
N PRO A 272 9.62 0.37 11.96
CA PRO A 272 9.20 1.51 11.16
C PRO A 272 10.08 1.69 9.93
N PHE A 273 9.52 2.29 8.89
CA PHE A 273 10.26 3.10 7.92
C PHE A 273 9.54 4.44 7.72
N SER A 274 10.22 5.41 7.11
CA SER A 274 9.69 6.74 6.80
C SER A 274 9.64 6.91 5.28
N VAL A 275 8.44 7.01 4.69
CA VAL A 275 8.27 7.23 3.25
C VAL A 275 8.96 8.51 2.79
N ALA A 276 9.06 9.52 3.68
CA ALA A 276 9.76 10.77 3.39
C ALA A 276 11.30 10.66 3.37
N LYS A 277 11.91 9.61 3.93
CA LYS A 277 13.36 9.44 4.07
C LYS A 277 13.90 8.21 3.31
N ASP A 278 13.16 7.11 3.38
CA ASP A 278 13.59 5.78 2.98
C ASP A 278 13.05 5.46 1.58
N VAL A 279 13.58 6.20 0.59
CA VAL A 279 13.11 6.15 -0.81
C VAL A 279 13.23 4.74 -1.38
N GLY A 280 12.11 4.19 -1.83
CA GLY A 280 12.01 2.84 -2.40
C GLY A 280 11.76 1.74 -1.37
N VAL A 281 11.67 2.05 -0.07
CA VAL A 281 11.20 1.11 0.96
C VAL A 281 9.66 1.02 0.93
N THR A 282 9.17 -0.18 1.16
CA THR A 282 7.76 -0.56 1.07
C THR A 282 7.30 -1.18 2.38
N ALA A 283 5.99 -1.30 2.58
CA ALA A 283 5.50 -2.34 3.48
C ALA A 283 5.96 -3.70 2.92
N ALA A 284 6.53 -4.55 3.78
CA ALA A 284 7.07 -5.85 3.38
C ALA A 284 7.37 -6.74 4.59
N ALA A 285 6.98 -8.01 4.51
CA ALA A 285 7.46 -9.09 5.34
C ALA A 285 8.70 -9.77 4.73
N SER A 286 9.70 -10.10 5.56
CA SER A 286 10.95 -10.73 5.10
C SER A 286 11.59 -11.65 6.15
N PRO A 287 12.25 -12.76 5.76
CA PRO A 287 13.01 -13.60 6.69
C PRO A 287 14.14 -12.84 7.39
N VAL A 288 14.35 -13.11 8.68
CA VAL A 288 15.50 -12.58 9.42
C VAL A 288 16.76 -13.39 9.07
N GLY A 289 17.78 -12.71 8.56
CA GLY A 289 19.05 -13.30 8.15
C GLY A 289 18.97 -14.07 6.83
N ASP A 290 19.96 -14.94 6.59
CA ASP A 290 20.11 -15.67 5.31
C ASP A 290 19.17 -16.90 5.18
N ASN A 291 18.29 -17.13 6.17
CA ASN A 291 17.41 -18.29 6.29
C ASN A 291 16.21 -18.30 5.32
N LYS A 292 16.32 -17.63 4.16
CA LYS A 292 15.22 -17.50 3.18
C LYS A 292 14.69 -18.85 2.69
N GLU A 293 15.54 -19.87 2.64
CA GLU A 293 15.16 -21.22 2.24
C GLU A 293 14.44 -22.01 3.34
N ASN A 294 14.44 -21.56 4.60
CA ASN A 294 13.64 -22.16 5.68
C ASN A 294 12.21 -21.64 5.71
N ALA A 295 11.95 -20.51 5.05
CA ALA A 295 10.64 -19.88 4.98
C ALA A 295 9.71 -20.48 3.91
N LYS A 296 10.26 -21.27 2.97
CA LYS A 296 9.60 -21.63 1.71
C LYS A 296 9.06 -23.06 1.66
N LEU A 297 7.93 -23.19 0.99
CA LEU A 297 7.41 -24.45 0.48
C LEU A 297 8.26 -24.93 -0.71
N LYS A 298 8.61 -26.23 -0.73
CA LYS A 298 9.49 -26.81 -1.76
C LYS A 298 8.85 -27.99 -2.45
N ARG A 299 8.57 -27.86 -3.75
CA ARG A 299 8.11 -28.95 -4.61
C ARG A 299 9.13 -30.09 -4.63
N LEU A 300 8.67 -31.32 -4.41
CA LEU A 300 9.50 -32.52 -4.56
C LEU A 300 9.42 -33.07 -5.98
N SER A 301 10.54 -33.60 -6.49
CA SER A 301 10.66 -34.18 -7.83
C SER A 301 10.02 -35.57 -7.98
N GLY A 302 9.47 -36.13 -6.90
CA GLY A 302 8.80 -37.43 -6.88
C GLY A 302 8.24 -37.74 -5.49
N GLN A 303 7.65 -38.93 -5.36
CA GLN A 303 7.08 -39.40 -4.11
C GLN A 303 8.17 -39.59 -3.03
N PRO A 304 8.04 -38.99 -1.83
CA PRO A 304 8.94 -39.21 -0.71
C PRO A 304 8.78 -40.64 -0.16
N LYS A 305 9.87 -41.21 0.39
CA LYS A 305 9.85 -42.53 1.03
C LYS A 305 8.87 -42.60 2.21
N ASP A 306 8.73 -41.49 2.93
CA ASP A 306 7.91 -41.35 4.12
C ASP A 306 6.58 -40.64 3.78
N ARG A 307 5.80 -41.19 2.83
CA ARG A 307 4.51 -40.60 2.36
C ARG A 307 3.54 -40.33 3.51
N ASP A 308 3.58 -41.14 4.57
CA ASP A 308 2.78 -41.03 5.78
C ASP A 308 3.05 -39.77 6.63
N LYS A 309 4.16 -39.08 6.37
CA LYS A 309 4.53 -37.80 7.00
C LYS A 309 4.13 -36.56 6.19
N TYR A 310 3.33 -36.74 5.13
CA TYR A 310 2.79 -35.68 4.30
C TYR A 310 1.27 -35.68 4.40
N LYS A 311 0.68 -34.53 4.70
CA LYS A 311 -0.78 -34.37 4.82
C LYS A 311 -1.42 -34.42 3.43
N GLU A 312 -2.39 -35.33 3.22
CA GLU A 312 -3.21 -35.32 2.00
C GLU A 312 -4.13 -34.08 2.00
N ILE A 313 -4.05 -33.28 0.93
CA ILE A 313 -4.99 -32.19 0.64
C ILE A 313 -5.69 -32.55 -0.67
N ARG A 314 -6.98 -32.90 -0.58
CA ARG A 314 -7.83 -33.26 -1.72
C ARG A 314 -8.56 -31.99 -2.17
N LEU A 315 -8.27 -31.54 -3.40
CA LEU A 315 -8.87 -30.36 -4.02
C LEU A 315 -10.10 -30.70 -4.89
N ASP A 316 -10.43 -31.99 -4.96
CA ASP A 316 -11.61 -32.54 -5.63
C ASP A 316 -12.91 -32.08 -4.98
N GLY A 317 -13.84 -31.56 -5.79
CA GLY A 317 -15.12 -31.04 -5.32
C GLY A 317 -15.07 -29.71 -4.55
N LEU A 318 -13.87 -29.22 -4.18
CA LEU A 318 -13.69 -27.91 -3.56
C LEU A 318 -13.88 -26.79 -4.59
N THR A 319 -14.57 -25.73 -4.16
CA THR A 319 -14.60 -24.44 -4.86
C THR A 319 -13.23 -23.77 -4.86
N LYS A 320 -13.03 -22.79 -5.76
CA LYS A 320 -11.82 -21.96 -5.83
C LYS A 320 -11.40 -21.42 -4.46
N GLN A 321 -12.33 -20.85 -3.69
CA GLN A 321 -12.04 -20.27 -2.38
C GLN A 321 -11.68 -21.33 -1.31
N GLU A 322 -12.32 -22.50 -1.34
CA GLU A 322 -11.97 -23.61 -0.46
C GLU A 322 -10.58 -24.18 -0.78
N ARG A 323 -10.19 -24.24 -2.07
CA ARG A 323 -8.81 -24.59 -2.46
C ARG A 323 -7.80 -23.57 -1.96
N ILE A 324 -8.11 -22.28 -2.09
CA ILE A 324 -7.27 -21.18 -1.57
C ILE A 324 -7.10 -21.30 -0.06
N SER A 325 -8.19 -21.46 0.70
CA SER A 325 -8.11 -21.65 2.16
C SER A 325 -7.34 -22.91 2.54
N ALA A 326 -7.56 -24.04 1.86
CA ALA A 326 -6.82 -25.27 2.11
C ALA A 326 -5.31 -25.13 1.85
N LEU A 327 -4.91 -24.27 0.90
CA LEU A 327 -3.51 -23.94 0.63
C LEU A 327 -2.95 -22.94 1.67
N ASN A 328 -3.68 -21.87 1.99
CA ASN A 328 -3.32 -20.87 3.03
C ASN A 328 -3.11 -21.54 4.40
N ASP A 329 -3.92 -22.55 4.73
CA ASP A 329 -3.89 -23.30 5.99
C ASP A 329 -3.08 -24.62 5.94
N MET A 330 -2.21 -24.80 4.93
CA MET A 330 -1.50 -26.07 4.65
C MET A 330 -0.93 -26.79 5.90
N ARG A 331 -0.27 -26.04 6.80
CA ARG A 331 0.39 -26.58 8.00
C ARG A 331 -0.46 -26.52 9.28
N ARG A 332 -1.60 -25.81 9.27
CA ARG A 332 -2.43 -25.50 10.46
C ARG A 332 -2.85 -26.75 11.25
N GLU A 333 -3.46 -27.72 10.57
CA GLU A 333 -4.11 -28.86 11.22
C GLU A 333 -3.12 -29.94 11.71
N ARG A 334 -1.86 -29.88 11.26
CA ARG A 334 -0.83 -30.89 11.49
C ARG A 334 0.57 -30.25 11.47
N PRO A 335 0.97 -29.51 12.53
CA PRO A 335 2.25 -28.82 12.58
C PRO A 335 3.47 -29.77 12.59
N ASP A 336 3.23 -31.05 12.89
CA ASP A 336 4.18 -32.17 12.96
C ASP A 336 4.56 -32.76 11.59
N GLN A 337 3.84 -32.43 10.52
CA GLN A 337 4.06 -33.00 9.19
C GLN A 337 5.27 -32.37 8.50
N LEU A 338 5.93 -33.16 7.64
CA LEU A 338 7.06 -32.69 6.83
C LEU A 338 6.62 -31.90 5.60
N GLY A 339 5.32 -31.93 5.27
CA GLY A 339 4.79 -31.34 4.06
C GLY A 339 3.36 -31.76 3.75
N VAL A 340 2.95 -31.52 2.50
CA VAL A 340 1.64 -31.88 1.95
C VAL A 340 1.77 -32.66 0.64
N VAL A 341 0.74 -33.45 0.34
CA VAL A 341 0.51 -34.01 -1.00
C VAL A 341 -0.82 -33.49 -1.51
N LEU A 342 -0.78 -32.81 -2.66
CA LEU A 342 -1.96 -32.31 -3.35
C LEU A 342 -2.53 -33.40 -4.25
N ILE A 343 -3.85 -33.59 -4.16
CA ILE A 343 -4.61 -34.61 -4.89
C ILE A 343 -5.76 -33.91 -5.62
N LEU A 344 -5.80 -34.08 -6.95
CA LEU A 344 -6.85 -33.57 -7.83
C LEU A 344 -7.09 -34.59 -8.95
N GLN A 345 -8.34 -34.93 -9.21
CA GLN A 345 -8.76 -35.99 -10.12
C GLN A 345 -8.21 -35.77 -11.53
N GLY A 346 -7.59 -36.81 -12.08
CA GLY A 346 -6.97 -36.76 -13.40
C GLY A 346 -5.56 -36.15 -13.42
N ARG A 347 -5.01 -35.69 -12.29
CA ARG A 347 -3.61 -35.23 -12.17
C ARG A 347 -2.76 -36.20 -11.33
N PRO A 348 -1.45 -36.30 -11.58
CA PRO A 348 -0.52 -36.98 -10.68
C PRO A 348 -0.48 -36.31 -9.30
N GLU A 349 -0.31 -37.09 -8.23
CA GLU A 349 -0.07 -36.56 -6.87
C GLU A 349 1.16 -35.63 -6.87
N GLN A 350 1.03 -34.44 -6.27
CA GLN A 350 2.13 -33.49 -6.18
C GLN A 350 2.55 -33.24 -4.73
N TYR A 351 3.80 -33.55 -4.43
CA TYR A 351 4.38 -33.47 -3.10
C TYR A 351 5.13 -32.15 -2.90
N TYR A 352 4.95 -31.57 -1.71
CA TYR A 352 5.64 -30.37 -1.24
C TYR A 352 6.16 -30.59 0.17
N ALA A 353 7.42 -30.28 0.43
CA ALA A 353 7.98 -30.22 1.78
C ALA A 353 7.85 -28.80 2.34
N PHE A 354 7.55 -28.68 3.63
CA PHE A 354 7.62 -27.42 4.36
C PHE A 354 9.07 -27.07 4.69
N GLY A 355 9.37 -25.77 4.73
CA GLY A 355 10.57 -25.27 5.39
C GLY A 355 10.47 -25.40 6.92
N GLU A 356 11.59 -25.16 7.60
CA GLU A 356 11.66 -25.20 9.08
C GLU A 356 10.90 -24.04 9.76
N GLY A 357 10.49 -23.03 8.98
CA GLY A 357 10.03 -21.75 9.49
C GLY A 357 11.19 -20.80 9.81
N THR A 358 10.88 -19.52 9.95
CA THR A 358 11.88 -18.48 10.26
C THR A 358 11.29 -17.37 11.11
N ASP A 359 12.15 -16.66 11.83
CA ASP A 359 11.79 -15.34 12.36
C ASP A 359 11.63 -14.36 11.20
N VAL A 360 10.70 -13.41 11.32
CA VAL A 360 10.30 -12.49 10.26
C VAL A 360 10.48 -11.05 10.70
N LYS A 361 11.01 -10.20 9.84
CA LYS A 361 10.92 -8.73 9.97
C LYS A 361 9.83 -8.21 9.04
N VAL A 362 8.89 -7.46 9.59
CA VAL A 362 7.85 -6.73 8.86
C VAL A 362 8.15 -5.23 8.97
N THR A 363 8.29 -4.55 7.84
CA THR A 363 8.46 -3.09 7.81
C THR A 363 7.12 -2.41 7.56
N MET A 364 6.79 -1.38 8.35
CA MET A 364 5.55 -0.60 8.23
C MET A 364 5.84 0.92 8.20
N PRO A 365 5.09 1.72 7.45
CA PRO A 365 5.30 3.17 7.40
C PRO A 365 4.89 3.84 8.72
N SER A 366 5.71 4.78 9.16
CA SER A 366 5.56 5.53 10.43
C SER A 366 5.15 6.99 10.25
N ASP A 367 5.08 7.47 9.00
CA ASP A 367 4.80 8.86 8.61
C ASP A 367 3.71 8.97 7.53
N VAL A 368 2.99 7.88 7.27
CA VAL A 368 1.92 7.78 6.29
C VAL A 368 0.57 7.94 6.97
N LYS A 369 -0.23 8.89 6.45
CA LYS A 369 -1.63 9.11 6.84
C LYS A 369 -2.55 8.23 5.99
N GLU A 370 -3.69 7.81 6.55
CA GLU A 370 -4.72 7.03 5.86
C GLU A 370 -5.22 7.76 4.60
N SER A 371 -5.38 9.08 4.70
CA SER A 371 -5.75 9.98 3.60
C SER A 371 -4.75 10.05 2.45
N SER A 372 -3.51 9.61 2.67
CA SER A 372 -2.42 9.85 1.73
C SER A 372 -2.61 9.10 0.41
N PHE A 373 -2.05 9.67 -0.66
CA PHE A 373 -1.93 9.00 -1.96
C PHE A 373 -0.62 8.21 -2.09
N TYR A 374 -0.05 7.76 -0.96
CA TYR A 374 1.01 6.75 -0.98
C TYR A 374 0.50 5.49 -1.68
N TYR A 375 1.35 4.82 -2.45
CA TYR A 375 0.87 3.73 -3.31
C TYR A 375 0.34 2.53 -2.51
N GLY A 376 0.88 2.28 -1.31
CA GLY A 376 0.37 1.26 -0.39
C GLY A 376 -1.03 1.54 0.17
N ASN A 377 -1.56 2.76 0.00
CA ASN A 377 -2.90 3.17 0.45
C ASN A 377 -3.95 3.18 -0.68
N ARG A 378 -3.57 2.77 -1.89
CA ARG A 378 -4.44 2.74 -3.09
C ARG A 378 -4.33 1.39 -3.79
N LEU A 379 -5.40 0.62 -3.78
CA LEU A 379 -5.50 -0.69 -4.43
C LEU A 379 -6.51 -0.64 -5.57
N VAL A 380 -6.72 -1.75 -6.28
CA VAL A 380 -7.85 -1.92 -7.20
C VAL A 380 -8.70 -3.13 -6.86
N ASP A 381 -10.00 -3.02 -7.09
CA ASP A 381 -10.95 -4.14 -7.05
C ASP A 381 -10.98 -4.92 -8.38
N THR A 382 -11.79 -5.97 -8.43
CA THR A 382 -11.93 -6.86 -9.60
C THR A 382 -12.60 -6.21 -10.80
N ALA A 383 -13.23 -5.03 -10.62
CA ALA A 383 -13.74 -4.18 -11.68
C ALA A 383 -12.75 -3.06 -12.08
N GLY A 384 -11.55 -3.04 -11.49
CA GLY A 384 -10.51 -2.04 -11.73
C GLY A 384 -10.73 -0.70 -11.03
N LYS A 385 -11.69 -0.61 -10.09
CA LYS A 385 -11.99 0.61 -9.34
C LYS A 385 -11.01 0.82 -8.20
N GLU A 386 -10.73 2.07 -7.86
CA GLU A 386 -9.80 2.39 -6.78
C GLU A 386 -10.39 2.03 -5.42
N LEU A 387 -9.65 1.21 -4.68
CA LEU A 387 -9.90 0.89 -3.29
C LEU A 387 -8.96 1.65 -2.36
N ILE A 388 -9.45 2.01 -1.19
CA ILE A 388 -8.59 2.39 -0.07
C ILE A 388 -7.89 1.16 0.53
N ALA A 389 -6.66 1.37 0.99
CA ALA A 389 -5.95 0.48 1.90
C ALA A 389 -5.56 1.25 3.17
N PRO A 390 -6.41 1.20 4.20
CA PRO A 390 -6.03 1.66 5.55
C PRO A 390 -4.85 0.85 6.08
N THR A 391 -4.08 1.45 6.98
CA THR A 391 -2.81 0.91 7.47
C THR A 391 -2.97 -0.46 8.16
N PHE A 392 -4.08 -0.71 8.86
CA PHE A 392 -4.41 -2.03 9.42
C PHE A 392 -4.69 -3.13 8.37
N SER A 393 -5.21 -2.78 7.19
CA SER A 393 -5.40 -3.74 6.09
C SER A 393 -4.03 -4.15 5.53
N THR A 394 -3.14 -3.18 5.32
CA THR A 394 -1.76 -3.42 4.88
C THR A 394 -0.97 -4.20 5.92
N LEU A 395 -1.12 -3.89 7.21
CA LEU A 395 -0.52 -4.68 8.29
C LEU A 395 -1.02 -6.13 8.27
N THR A 396 -2.31 -6.36 8.04
CA THR A 396 -2.88 -7.73 7.98
C THR A 396 -2.33 -8.51 6.79
N HIS A 397 -2.17 -7.87 5.64
CA HIS A 397 -1.49 -8.44 4.47
C HIS A 397 -0.05 -8.86 4.83
N GLU A 398 0.76 -7.98 5.41
CA GLU A 398 2.13 -8.35 5.80
C GLU A 398 2.20 -9.43 6.88
N LEU A 399 1.23 -9.46 7.81
CA LEU A 399 1.13 -10.51 8.84
C LEU A 399 0.78 -11.87 8.24
N GLY A 400 0.03 -11.94 7.13
CA GLY A 400 -0.23 -13.17 6.40
C GLY A 400 1.05 -13.74 5.76
N HIS A 401 1.84 -12.90 5.08
CA HIS A 401 3.17 -13.28 4.59
C HIS A 401 4.10 -13.72 5.74
N ALA A 402 4.09 -12.99 6.86
CA ALA A 402 4.88 -13.35 8.03
C ALA A 402 4.46 -14.70 8.62
N PHE A 403 3.15 -14.97 8.69
CA PHE A 403 2.61 -16.26 9.11
C PHE A 403 3.09 -17.41 8.20
N HIS A 404 3.03 -17.24 6.86
CA HIS A 404 3.56 -18.27 5.94
C HIS A 404 5.07 -18.50 6.11
N MET A 405 5.85 -17.45 6.38
CA MET A 405 7.28 -17.57 6.61
C MET A 405 7.62 -18.21 7.96
N GLN A 406 6.86 -17.92 9.03
CA GLN A 406 6.95 -18.63 10.32
C GLN A 406 6.62 -20.13 10.15
N GLN A 407 5.69 -20.48 9.26
CA GLN A 407 5.29 -21.85 8.99
C GLN A 407 6.14 -22.59 7.94
N GLY A 408 7.09 -21.91 7.28
CA GLY A 408 7.86 -22.53 6.19
C GLY A 408 6.99 -22.87 4.96
N THR A 409 5.85 -22.20 4.78
CA THR A 409 4.86 -22.46 3.73
C THR A 409 4.87 -21.41 2.62
N LYS A 410 5.74 -20.40 2.67
CA LYS A 410 5.80 -19.33 1.66
C LYS A 410 5.92 -19.90 0.24
N THR A 411 5.07 -19.43 -0.66
CA THR A 411 4.86 -20.03 -1.99
C THR A 411 5.49 -19.25 -3.14
N ASP A 412 6.41 -18.32 -2.86
CA ASP A 412 7.06 -17.45 -3.86
C ASP A 412 7.75 -18.24 -5.00
N ASN A 413 8.29 -19.42 -4.68
CA ASN A 413 8.92 -20.35 -5.61
C ASN A 413 8.00 -21.49 -6.11
N ALA A 414 6.71 -21.52 -5.73
CA ALA A 414 5.77 -22.61 -6.02
C ALA A 414 4.68 -22.16 -7.03
N GLY A 415 5.08 -21.48 -8.10
CA GLY A 415 4.18 -20.89 -9.09
C GLY A 415 3.25 -21.89 -9.78
N GLU A 416 3.64 -23.16 -9.86
CA GLU A 416 2.79 -24.23 -10.40
C GLU A 416 1.54 -24.51 -9.55
N LEU A 417 1.48 -24.07 -8.29
CA LEU A 417 0.28 -24.18 -7.46
C LEU A 417 -0.92 -23.42 -8.06
N MET A 418 -0.69 -22.39 -8.88
CA MET A 418 -1.74 -21.72 -9.64
C MET A 418 -2.58 -22.71 -10.46
N GLU A 419 -1.94 -23.71 -11.06
CA GLU A 419 -2.62 -24.72 -11.86
C GLU A 419 -3.60 -25.56 -11.02
N TRP A 420 -3.41 -25.64 -9.70
CA TRP A 420 -4.20 -26.44 -8.77
C TRP A 420 -5.41 -25.68 -8.21
N ILE A 421 -5.40 -24.35 -8.29
CA ILE A 421 -6.51 -23.50 -7.84
C ILE A 421 -7.59 -23.38 -8.94
N ASP A 422 -7.20 -23.52 -10.21
CA ASP A 422 -8.06 -23.42 -11.40
C ASP A 422 -8.50 -21.98 -11.70
N ASP A 423 -7.52 -21.05 -11.66
CA ASP A 423 -7.73 -19.61 -11.88
C ASP A 423 -6.91 -19.07 -13.07
N GLN A 424 -6.95 -19.77 -14.20
CA GLN A 424 -6.10 -19.44 -15.35
C GLN A 424 -6.38 -18.06 -15.94
N ASP A 425 -7.64 -17.59 -15.88
CA ASP A 425 -8.06 -16.31 -16.46
C ASP A 425 -7.47 -15.09 -15.74
N ASN A 426 -7.06 -15.23 -14.47
CA ASN A 426 -6.50 -14.13 -13.68
C ASN A 426 -4.97 -14.16 -13.58
N LEU A 427 -4.28 -15.14 -14.15
CA LEU A 427 -2.82 -15.32 -14.01
C LEU A 427 -1.99 -14.08 -14.37
N GLU A 428 -2.43 -13.29 -15.35
CA GLU A 428 -1.73 -12.10 -15.83
C GLU A 428 -1.76 -10.94 -14.80
N ALA A 429 -2.62 -10.99 -13.78
CA ALA A 429 -2.75 -9.97 -12.72
C ALA A 429 -1.84 -10.19 -11.49
N TRP A 430 -1.10 -11.31 -11.43
CA TRP A 430 -0.36 -11.72 -10.23
C TRP A 430 1.15 -11.80 -10.48
N SER A 431 1.91 -11.00 -9.74
CA SER A 431 3.38 -11.00 -9.80
C SER A 431 4.02 -12.28 -9.27
N ASN A 432 3.36 -12.98 -8.34
CA ASN A 432 3.76 -14.30 -7.83
C ASN A 432 2.60 -15.01 -7.09
N MET A 433 2.79 -16.28 -6.76
CA MET A 433 1.80 -17.13 -6.07
C MET A 433 1.59 -16.79 -4.59
N GLU A 434 2.61 -16.26 -3.93
CA GLU A 434 2.53 -15.88 -2.51
C GLU A 434 1.57 -14.70 -2.31
N GLU A 435 1.62 -13.70 -3.19
CA GLU A 435 0.64 -12.61 -3.25
C GLU A 435 -0.78 -13.13 -3.49
N TYR A 436 -0.93 -14.09 -4.40
CA TYR A 436 -2.23 -14.69 -4.71
C TYR A 436 -2.86 -15.33 -3.48
N ILE A 437 -2.13 -16.24 -2.83
CA ILE A 437 -2.60 -16.96 -1.64
C ILE A 437 -2.83 -15.97 -0.50
N ASN A 438 -1.92 -15.02 -0.27
CA ASN A 438 -2.04 -14.07 0.81
C ASN A 438 -3.22 -13.10 0.62
N ILE A 439 -3.42 -12.56 -0.59
CA ILE A 439 -4.51 -11.62 -0.86
C ILE A 439 -5.87 -12.35 -0.82
N GLN A 440 -6.00 -13.51 -1.47
CA GLN A 440 -7.29 -14.21 -1.52
C GLN A 440 -7.61 -15.03 -0.25
N GLY A 441 -6.58 -15.51 0.46
CA GLY A 441 -6.69 -16.34 1.66
C GLY A 441 -6.60 -15.57 2.99
N THR A 442 -6.01 -14.37 2.99
CA THR A 442 -5.80 -13.56 4.20
C THR A 442 -6.34 -12.14 4.08
N GLU A 443 -5.95 -11.37 3.06
CA GLU A 443 -6.33 -9.96 2.95
C GLU A 443 -7.84 -9.77 2.66
N ASN A 444 -8.38 -10.43 1.63
CA ASN A 444 -9.78 -10.28 1.23
C ASN A 444 -10.78 -10.79 2.28
N PRO A 445 -10.60 -11.97 2.91
CA PRO A 445 -11.45 -12.40 4.02
C PRO A 445 -11.48 -11.39 5.17
N PHE A 446 -10.33 -10.78 5.51
CA PHE A 446 -10.26 -9.73 6.51
C PHE A 446 -10.98 -8.45 6.06
N ARG A 447 -10.71 -7.98 4.83
CA ARG A 447 -11.32 -6.77 4.25
C ARG A 447 -12.85 -6.84 4.24
N ASN A 448 -13.40 -8.01 3.89
CA ASN A 448 -14.83 -8.27 3.89
C ASN A 448 -15.48 -8.08 5.28
N GLU A 449 -14.81 -8.42 6.38
CA GLU A 449 -15.32 -8.19 7.75
C GLU A 449 -15.36 -6.70 8.18
N TYR A 450 -14.68 -5.81 7.44
CA TYR A 450 -14.69 -4.35 7.65
C TYR A 450 -15.54 -3.58 6.63
N GLY A 451 -16.09 -4.25 5.60
CA GLY A 451 -16.68 -3.56 4.48
C GLY A 451 -15.66 -2.86 3.57
N LEU A 452 -14.39 -3.28 3.60
CA LEU A 452 -13.38 -2.91 2.61
C LEU A 452 -13.55 -3.82 1.39
N GLY A 453 -13.62 -3.25 0.18
CA GLY A 453 -13.80 -4.02 -1.06
C GLY A 453 -12.61 -4.91 -1.36
N GLU A 454 -12.84 -6.06 -2.00
CA GLU A 454 -11.82 -7.08 -2.27
C GLU A 454 -10.73 -6.58 -3.24
N ARG A 455 -9.47 -6.73 -2.86
CA ARG A 455 -8.29 -6.44 -3.70
C ARG A 455 -8.19 -7.48 -4.82
N HIS A 456 -8.04 -7.01 -6.05
CA HIS A 456 -7.91 -7.89 -7.23
C HIS A 456 -6.52 -8.50 -7.39
N GLY A 457 -5.46 -7.72 -7.20
CA GLY A 457 -4.09 -8.15 -7.47
C GLY A 457 -3.03 -7.40 -6.66
N HIS A 458 -1.76 -7.73 -6.88
CA HIS A 458 -0.65 -7.13 -6.15
C HIS A 458 -0.27 -5.74 -6.70
N GLU A 459 -0.11 -5.60 -8.03
CA GLU A 459 0.42 -4.40 -8.69
C GLU A 459 -0.68 -3.38 -9.11
N ASN A 460 -1.14 -2.58 -8.15
CA ASN A 460 -2.38 -1.82 -8.34
C ASN A 460 -2.24 -0.42 -8.97
N ILE A 461 -1.14 0.31 -8.73
CA ILE A 461 -1.00 1.70 -9.22
C ILE A 461 -0.66 1.80 -10.72
N PRO A 462 0.32 1.05 -11.25
CA PRO A 462 0.57 0.97 -12.69
C PRO A 462 -0.69 0.64 -13.50
N LEU A 463 -1.46 -0.36 -13.07
CA LEU A 463 -2.68 -0.80 -13.74
C LEU A 463 -3.78 0.27 -13.69
N LEU A 464 -4.03 0.85 -12.51
CA LEU A 464 -4.98 1.95 -12.31
C LEU A 464 -4.64 3.17 -13.19
N LEU A 465 -3.37 3.53 -13.28
CA LEU A 465 -2.92 4.62 -14.16
C LEU A 465 -3.05 4.22 -15.64
N MET A 466 -2.60 3.03 -16.03
CA MET A 466 -2.73 2.53 -17.40
C MET A 466 -4.17 2.50 -17.89
N ASN A 467 -5.11 1.96 -17.10
CA ASN A 467 -6.52 1.86 -17.48
C ASN A 467 -7.13 3.25 -17.74
N LYS A 468 -6.82 4.25 -16.91
CA LYS A 468 -7.24 5.65 -17.12
C LYS A 468 -6.63 6.28 -18.37
N LEU A 469 -5.33 6.03 -18.58
CA LEU A 469 -4.60 6.54 -19.73
C LEU A 469 -5.19 5.95 -21.01
N GLN A 470 -5.44 4.63 -21.03
CA GLN A 470 -6.10 3.92 -22.13
C GLN A 470 -7.54 4.39 -22.37
N ALA A 471 -8.34 4.60 -21.32
CA ALA A 471 -9.71 5.10 -21.45
C ALA A 471 -9.74 6.49 -22.12
N ARG A 472 -8.89 7.42 -21.66
CA ARG A 472 -8.76 8.77 -22.26
C ARG A 472 -8.19 8.73 -23.68
N LEU A 473 -7.26 7.82 -23.98
CA LEU A 473 -6.76 7.58 -25.33
C LEU A 473 -7.87 7.03 -26.24
N LEU A 474 -8.74 6.14 -25.75
CA LEU A 474 -9.88 5.62 -26.50
C LEU A 474 -10.98 6.66 -26.73
N GLU A 475 -11.25 7.54 -25.75
CA GLU A 475 -12.12 8.71 -25.92
C GLU A 475 -11.56 9.67 -26.98
N ALA A 476 -10.24 9.90 -26.98
CA ALA A 476 -9.56 10.68 -28.00
C ALA A 476 -9.70 10.09 -29.41
N VAL A 477 -9.54 8.77 -29.58
CA VAL A 477 -9.78 8.07 -30.86
C VAL A 477 -11.23 8.22 -31.30
N ARG A 478 -12.20 7.91 -30.42
CA ARG A 478 -13.64 8.04 -30.72
C ARG A 478 -14.03 9.47 -31.09
N TRP A 479 -13.43 10.46 -30.45
CA TRP A 479 -13.63 11.87 -30.79
C TRP A 479 -13.06 12.20 -32.17
N LEU A 480 -11.87 11.69 -32.53
CA LEU A 480 -11.27 11.87 -33.85
C LEU A 480 -12.11 11.21 -34.97
N ASP A 481 -12.60 10.00 -34.73
CA ASP A 481 -13.48 9.26 -35.65
C ASP A 481 -14.80 10.00 -35.90
N GLY A 482 -15.41 10.55 -34.83
CA GLY A 482 -16.65 11.32 -34.90
C GLY A 482 -16.53 12.67 -35.63
N ASN A 483 -15.32 13.20 -35.81
CA ASN A 483 -15.08 14.44 -36.54
C ASN A 483 -14.81 14.12 -38.03
N THR A 484 -15.87 13.97 -38.81
CA THR A 484 -15.81 13.61 -40.24
C THR A 484 -15.21 14.68 -41.15
N ASP A 485 -15.16 15.93 -40.70
CA ASP A 485 -14.87 17.09 -41.55
C ASP A 485 -13.36 17.35 -41.75
N LEU A 486 -12.51 16.66 -40.98
CA LEU A 486 -11.06 16.66 -41.16
C LEU A 486 -10.65 15.83 -42.39
N ASP A 487 -9.66 16.35 -43.12
CA ASP A 487 -8.94 15.58 -44.13
C ASP A 487 -8.12 14.43 -43.51
N ASN A 488 -7.85 13.39 -44.31
CA ASN A 488 -7.17 12.18 -43.89
C ASN A 488 -5.74 12.44 -43.36
N GLU A 489 -5.03 13.44 -43.89
CA GLU A 489 -3.69 13.80 -43.44
C GLU A 489 -3.69 14.30 -41.98
N TYR A 490 -4.61 15.20 -41.63
CA TYR A 490 -4.76 15.70 -40.25
C TYR A 490 -5.24 14.61 -39.29
N LYS A 491 -6.08 13.67 -39.75
CA LYS A 491 -6.43 12.48 -38.96
C LYS A 491 -5.23 11.59 -38.67
N GLN A 492 -4.33 11.40 -39.63
CA GLN A 492 -3.09 10.64 -39.43
C GLN A 492 -2.13 11.32 -38.45
N GLU A 493 -2.01 12.65 -38.47
CA GLU A 493 -1.20 13.40 -37.49
C GLU A 493 -1.72 13.19 -36.06
N MET A 494 -3.04 13.26 -35.87
CA MET A 494 -3.68 13.08 -34.56
C MET A 494 -3.64 11.62 -34.07
N ASP A 495 -3.82 10.63 -34.94
CA ASP A 495 -3.66 9.20 -34.62
C ASP A 495 -2.21 8.82 -34.29
N SER A 496 -1.24 9.46 -34.96
CA SER A 496 0.19 9.32 -34.65
C SER A 496 0.50 9.81 -33.22
N GLU A 497 -0.03 10.96 -32.81
CA GLU A 497 0.19 11.49 -31.47
C GLU A 497 -0.48 10.62 -30.38
N ILE A 498 -1.72 10.17 -30.61
CA ILE A 498 -2.40 9.19 -29.74
C ILE A 498 -1.57 7.90 -29.64
N THR A 499 -1.01 7.40 -30.76
CA THR A 499 -0.16 6.22 -30.80
C THR A 499 1.16 6.43 -30.04
N ASN A 500 1.78 7.61 -30.14
CA ASN A 500 3.00 7.96 -29.42
C ASN A 500 2.78 8.04 -27.90
N LEU A 501 1.70 8.67 -27.44
CA LEU A 501 1.35 8.67 -26.02
C LEU A 501 1.01 7.25 -25.53
N SER A 502 0.28 6.46 -26.31
CA SER A 502 -0.01 5.05 -26.00
C SER A 502 1.28 4.24 -25.80
N ALA A 503 2.24 4.39 -26.72
CA ALA A 503 3.53 3.73 -26.66
C ALA A 503 4.38 4.24 -25.48
N PHE A 504 4.36 5.53 -25.17
CA PHE A 504 5.04 6.10 -24.00
C PHE A 504 4.51 5.54 -22.69
N VAL A 505 3.18 5.49 -22.53
CA VAL A 505 2.53 4.91 -21.34
C VAL A 505 2.88 3.43 -21.20
N TYR A 506 2.74 2.65 -22.28
CA TYR A 506 3.05 1.22 -22.27
C TYR A 506 4.53 0.92 -22.04
N ALA A 507 5.46 1.75 -22.55
CA ALA A 507 6.90 1.54 -22.35
C ALA A 507 7.37 1.90 -20.93
N ASN A 508 6.55 2.60 -20.13
CA ASN A 508 6.94 3.15 -18.83
C ASN A 508 5.95 2.83 -17.71
N TRP A 509 5.11 1.81 -17.89
CA TRP A 509 4.06 1.46 -16.91
C TRP A 509 4.59 1.10 -15.52
N THR A 510 5.76 0.49 -15.41
CA THR A 510 6.39 0.19 -14.11
C THR A 510 7.08 1.38 -13.44
N ASP A 511 7.08 2.57 -14.06
CA ASP A 511 7.76 3.78 -13.59
C ASP A 511 6.74 4.85 -13.16
N GLU A 512 6.50 4.97 -11.86
CA GLU A 512 5.49 5.88 -11.30
C GLU A 512 5.73 7.36 -11.69
N HIS A 513 7.00 7.78 -11.79
CA HIS A 513 7.33 9.17 -12.17
C HIS A 513 6.95 9.44 -13.62
N LYS A 514 7.27 8.51 -14.52
CA LYS A 514 6.88 8.64 -15.93
C LYS A 514 5.39 8.40 -16.16
N LEU A 515 4.72 7.57 -15.34
CA LEU A 515 3.27 7.48 -15.37
C LEU A 515 2.58 8.76 -14.90
N LYS A 516 3.14 9.49 -13.92
CA LYS A 516 2.65 10.85 -13.57
C LYS A 516 2.83 11.83 -14.73
N GLN A 517 3.96 11.78 -15.42
CA GLN A 517 4.18 12.54 -16.66
C GLN A 517 3.14 12.13 -17.74
N GLY A 518 2.88 10.83 -17.89
CA GLY A 518 1.85 10.29 -18.78
C GLY A 518 0.44 10.77 -18.42
N LYS A 519 0.07 10.79 -17.12
CA LYS A 519 -1.22 11.33 -16.64
C LYS A 519 -1.36 12.81 -16.97
N GLN A 520 -0.28 13.59 -16.88
CA GLN A 520 -0.30 14.98 -17.31
C GLN A 520 -0.43 15.13 -18.83
N GLN A 521 0.31 14.35 -19.62
CA GLN A 521 0.27 14.39 -21.09
C GLN A 521 -1.10 13.95 -21.63
N VAL A 522 -1.61 12.79 -21.21
CA VAL A 522 -2.94 12.29 -21.59
C VAL A 522 -4.07 13.12 -20.98
N GLY A 523 -3.89 13.70 -19.79
CA GLY A 523 -4.86 14.65 -19.22
C GLY A 523 -5.01 15.92 -20.06
N ASN A 524 -3.93 16.37 -20.73
CA ASN A 524 -3.95 17.48 -21.66
C ASN A 524 -4.39 17.08 -23.08
N LEU A 525 -4.45 15.79 -23.41
CA LEU A 525 -4.73 15.29 -24.76
C LEU A 525 -6.07 15.82 -25.33
N PRO A 526 -7.20 15.89 -24.59
CA PRO A 526 -8.43 16.47 -25.13
C PRO A 526 -8.33 17.96 -25.46
N LEU A 527 -7.44 18.72 -24.81
CA LEU A 527 -7.17 20.12 -25.14
C LEU A 527 -6.24 20.22 -26.36
N LEU A 528 -5.19 19.41 -26.40
CA LEU A 528 -4.25 19.32 -27.52
C LEU A 528 -4.98 18.95 -28.83
N LEU A 529 -5.84 17.92 -28.80
CA LEU A 529 -6.60 17.51 -29.98
C LEU A 529 -7.59 18.58 -30.45
N LYS A 530 -8.21 19.33 -29.53
CA LYS A 530 -9.04 20.50 -29.89
C LYS A 530 -8.22 21.62 -30.53
N GLN A 531 -6.98 21.85 -30.09
CA GLN A 531 -6.07 22.82 -30.69
C GLN A 531 -5.64 22.37 -32.10
N MET A 532 -5.16 21.13 -32.25
CA MET A 532 -4.79 20.54 -33.54
C MET A 532 -5.95 20.58 -34.55
N TYR A 533 -7.18 20.24 -34.11
CA TYR A 533 -8.38 20.32 -34.94
C TYR A 533 -8.72 21.75 -35.39
N ALA A 534 -8.62 22.72 -34.48
CA ALA A 534 -8.86 24.13 -34.83
C ALA A 534 -7.82 24.66 -35.83
N GLU A 535 -6.55 24.27 -35.67
CA GLU A 535 -5.49 24.58 -36.63
C GLU A 535 -5.73 23.90 -37.98
N ALA A 536 -6.09 22.61 -38.00
CA ALA A 536 -6.37 21.86 -39.21
C ALA A 536 -7.55 22.46 -40.01
N LEU A 537 -8.62 22.88 -39.33
CA LEU A 537 -9.74 23.58 -39.99
C LEU A 537 -9.33 24.92 -40.61
N GLU A 538 -8.52 25.73 -39.92
CA GLU A 538 -8.07 27.01 -40.49
C GLU A 538 -7.07 26.81 -41.64
N ARG A 539 -6.18 25.81 -41.58
CA ARG A 539 -5.33 25.42 -42.72
C ARG A 539 -6.18 24.97 -43.92
N GLN A 540 -7.09 24.01 -43.72
CA GLN A 540 -8.00 23.52 -44.77
C GLN A 540 -8.93 24.62 -45.32
N ARG A 541 -9.19 25.69 -44.56
CA ARG A 541 -9.89 26.90 -45.04
C ARG A 541 -8.98 27.77 -45.90
N LEU A 542 -7.73 28.00 -45.48
CA LEU A 542 -6.74 28.76 -46.25
C LEU A 542 -6.40 28.05 -47.57
N ASP A 543 -6.28 26.73 -47.57
CA ASP A 543 -6.05 25.92 -48.78
C ASP A 543 -7.24 26.02 -49.74
N ARG A 544 -8.47 25.98 -49.22
CA ARG A 544 -9.68 26.24 -50.02
C ARG A 544 -9.70 27.65 -50.60
N ILE A 545 -9.31 28.68 -49.84
CA ILE A 545 -9.19 30.05 -50.35
C ILE A 545 -8.13 30.14 -51.45
N ALA A 546 -6.97 29.51 -51.28
CA ALA A 546 -5.89 29.50 -52.28
C ALA A 546 -6.32 28.79 -53.58
N SER A 547 -7.02 27.66 -53.46
CA SER A 547 -7.59 26.93 -54.61
C SER A 547 -8.71 27.71 -55.32
N ASP A 548 -9.54 28.43 -54.56
CA ASP A 548 -10.56 29.34 -55.10
C ASP A 548 -9.93 30.55 -55.83
N GLU A 549 -8.82 31.11 -55.33
CA GLU A 549 -8.07 32.18 -56.01
C GLU A 549 -7.44 31.69 -57.32
N GLU A 550 -6.80 30.51 -57.29
CA GLU A 550 -6.18 29.89 -58.46
C GLU A 550 -7.22 29.55 -59.54
N SER A 551 -8.33 28.90 -59.16
CA SER A 551 -9.41 28.52 -60.08
C SER A 551 -10.18 29.72 -60.67
N ARG A 552 -10.27 30.84 -59.93
CA ARG A 552 -10.80 32.11 -60.45
C ARG A 552 -9.84 32.83 -61.40
N GLY A 553 -8.67 32.26 -61.68
CA GLY A 553 -7.69 32.87 -62.57
C GLY A 553 -7.05 34.13 -61.98
N ILE A 554 -7.13 34.32 -60.65
CA ILE A 554 -6.33 35.30 -59.92
C ILE A 554 -4.91 34.73 -59.84
N ARG A 555 -4.25 34.66 -61.01
CA ARG A 555 -2.80 34.46 -61.06
C ARG A 555 -2.21 35.57 -60.21
N ARG A 556 -1.61 35.20 -59.07
CA ARG A 556 -0.67 36.07 -58.35
C ARG A 556 0.24 36.64 -59.42
N SER A 557 0.18 37.97 -59.60
CA SER A 557 0.89 38.66 -60.68
C SER A 557 2.31 38.13 -60.71
N ALA A 558 2.71 37.51 -61.83
CA ALA A 558 4.03 36.91 -61.94
C ALA A 558 5.06 37.94 -61.44
N PRO A 559 5.95 37.56 -60.51
CA PRO A 559 6.81 38.52 -59.82
C PRO A 559 7.47 39.40 -60.88
N ILE A 560 7.20 40.71 -60.81
CA ILE A 560 7.51 41.64 -61.89
C ILE A 560 8.98 41.48 -62.23
N ALA A 561 9.25 41.00 -63.45
CA ALA A 561 10.61 40.69 -63.89
C ALA A 561 11.46 41.96 -63.75
N ILE A 562 12.38 41.95 -62.80
CA ILE A 562 13.32 43.05 -62.60
C ILE A 562 14.22 43.07 -63.84
N PRO A 563 14.21 44.15 -64.65
CA PRO A 563 15.03 44.18 -65.86
C PRO A 563 16.51 44.18 -65.49
N GLY A 564 17.17 43.02 -65.62
CA GLY A 564 18.60 42.86 -65.30
C GLY A 564 19.06 41.49 -64.80
N SER A 565 18.18 40.55 -64.45
CA SER A 565 18.60 39.19 -64.08
C SER A 565 18.90 38.32 -65.31
N SER A 566 20.15 37.90 -65.49
CA SER A 566 20.61 37.08 -66.62
C SER A 566 20.12 35.62 -66.54
N GLU A 567 19.65 35.09 -67.67
CA GLU A 567 19.12 33.71 -67.83
C GLU A 567 20.23 32.63 -67.85
N THR A 568 21.05 32.55 -66.81
CA THR A 568 22.14 31.55 -66.72
C THR A 568 22.26 30.90 -65.34
N GLU A 569 21.14 30.39 -64.79
CA GLU A 569 21.18 29.49 -63.61
C GLU A 569 19.94 28.57 -63.48
N GLN A 570 19.34 28.14 -64.60
CA GLN A 570 18.23 27.16 -64.64
C GLN A 570 18.66 25.83 -65.28
N ASP A 571 19.60 25.10 -64.67
CA ASP A 571 19.76 23.66 -64.97
C ASP A 571 20.58 22.88 -63.90
N SER A 572 19.99 22.61 -62.72
CA SER A 572 20.67 21.80 -61.68
C SER A 572 19.78 21.11 -60.63
N PHE A 573 18.57 20.66 -60.98
CA PHE A 573 17.81 19.71 -60.14
C PHE A 573 17.18 18.56 -60.96
N ARG A 574 17.98 17.51 -61.21
CA ARG A 574 17.46 16.18 -61.56
C ARG A 574 17.31 15.34 -60.28
N PRO A 575 16.11 14.87 -59.89
CA PRO A 575 15.97 13.88 -58.83
C PRO A 575 16.36 12.49 -59.36
N GLY A 576 17.64 12.15 -59.24
CA GLY A 576 18.21 10.85 -59.61
C GLY A 576 18.66 10.06 -58.39
N GLY A 577 17.73 9.57 -57.58
CA GLY A 577 17.98 8.65 -56.45
C GLY A 577 17.16 7.37 -56.62
N PRO A 578 17.68 6.19 -56.22
CA PRO A 578 17.04 4.91 -56.52
C PRO A 578 15.75 4.72 -55.72
N VAL A 579 14.62 4.67 -56.43
CA VAL A 579 13.27 4.46 -55.88
C VAL A 579 13.14 3.15 -55.10
N GLU A 580 13.96 2.15 -55.45
CA GLU A 580 13.99 0.82 -54.82
C GLU A 580 14.24 0.88 -53.30
N SER A 581 15.14 1.75 -52.82
CA SER A 581 15.44 1.84 -51.37
C SER A 581 14.31 2.45 -50.54
N ASN A 582 13.39 3.20 -51.16
CA ASN A 582 12.16 3.65 -50.51
C ASN A 582 11.09 2.56 -50.52
N MET A 583 10.99 1.75 -51.58
CA MET A 583 10.04 0.63 -51.63
C MET A 583 10.35 -0.43 -50.57
N ASP A 584 11.63 -0.75 -50.33
CA ASP A 584 12.04 -1.65 -49.25
C ASP A 584 11.68 -1.09 -47.86
N ARG A 585 11.85 0.22 -47.64
CA ARG A 585 11.42 0.89 -46.40
C ARG A 585 9.91 0.87 -46.22
N TYR A 586 9.14 1.10 -47.28
CA TYR A 586 7.68 0.98 -47.23
C TYR A 586 7.23 -0.45 -46.97
N ALA A 587 7.90 -1.46 -47.54
CA ALA A 587 7.63 -2.87 -47.26
C ALA A 587 7.94 -3.24 -45.80
N GLU A 588 9.06 -2.76 -45.24
CA GLU A 588 9.39 -2.96 -43.83
C GLU A 588 8.38 -2.26 -42.90
N GLN A 589 8.00 -1.02 -43.23
CA GLN A 589 6.98 -0.27 -42.47
C GLN A 589 5.61 -0.94 -42.54
N PHE A 590 5.23 -1.49 -43.69
CA PHE A 590 3.99 -2.23 -43.89
C PHE A 590 3.97 -3.56 -43.10
N GLU A 591 5.06 -4.33 -43.09
CA GLU A 591 5.14 -5.53 -42.25
C GLU A 591 5.18 -5.20 -40.74
N ARG A 592 5.79 -4.08 -40.33
CA ARG A 592 5.68 -3.59 -38.93
C ARG A 592 4.24 -3.21 -38.58
N GLN A 593 3.52 -2.50 -39.46
CA GLN A 593 2.10 -2.19 -39.28
C GLN A 593 1.24 -3.46 -39.23
N LYS A 594 1.53 -4.46 -40.06
CA LYS A 594 0.84 -5.76 -40.07
C LYS A 594 1.14 -6.59 -38.81
N GLN A 595 2.36 -6.52 -38.27
CA GLN A 595 2.69 -7.11 -36.96
C GLN A 595 1.94 -6.40 -35.83
N GLN A 596 1.91 -5.06 -35.81
CA GLN A 596 1.13 -4.28 -34.86
C GLN A 596 -0.38 -4.56 -34.97
N TYR A 597 -0.91 -4.69 -36.20
CA TYR A 597 -2.30 -5.08 -36.45
C TYR A 597 -2.59 -6.49 -35.95
N ASN A 598 -1.69 -7.46 -36.16
CA ASN A 598 -1.83 -8.81 -35.62
C ASN A 598 -1.74 -8.85 -34.08
N MET A 599 -0.96 -7.97 -33.45
CA MET A 599 -0.98 -7.81 -31.99
C MET A 599 -2.29 -7.18 -31.52
N ARG A 600 -2.77 -6.10 -32.16
CA ARG A 600 -4.08 -5.49 -31.90
C ARG A 600 -5.22 -6.51 -32.07
N ALA A 601 -5.21 -7.32 -33.13
CA ALA A 601 -6.23 -8.33 -33.38
C ALA A 601 -6.20 -9.47 -32.35
N LYS A 602 -5.02 -9.94 -31.93
CA LYS A 602 -4.90 -10.90 -30.80
C LYS A 602 -5.39 -10.29 -29.49
N TYR A 603 -5.14 -9.00 -29.28
CA TYR A 603 -5.58 -8.26 -28.09
C TYR A 603 -7.11 -8.06 -28.06
N TYR A 604 -7.72 -7.64 -29.17
CA TYR A 604 -9.18 -7.48 -29.27
C TYR A 604 -9.93 -8.82 -29.16
N ASN A 605 -9.41 -9.91 -29.77
CA ASN A 605 -9.95 -11.25 -29.57
C ASN A 605 -9.87 -11.72 -28.11
N LYS A 606 -8.79 -11.37 -27.38
CA LYS A 606 -8.70 -11.60 -25.92
C LYS A 606 -9.74 -10.81 -25.11
N LEU A 607 -10.19 -9.66 -25.61
CA LEU A 607 -11.17 -8.77 -24.96
C LEU A 607 -12.62 -8.98 -25.44
N GLY A 608 -12.86 -9.89 -26.39
CA GLY A 608 -14.19 -10.14 -26.96
C GLY A 608 -14.72 -9.02 -27.87
N ILE A 609 -13.84 -8.27 -28.54
CA ILE A 609 -14.15 -7.15 -29.45
C ILE A 609 -13.81 -7.53 -30.90
#